data_AF-R4XHF6-F1
#
_entry.id   AF-R4XHF6-F1
#
_cell.length_a   1.000
_cell.length_b   1.000
_cell.length_c   1.000
_cell.angle_alpha   90.00
_cell.angle_beta   90.00
_cell.angle_gamma   90.00
#
_symmetry.space_group_name_H-M   'P 1'
#
loop_
_entity.id
_entity.type
_entity.pdbx_description
1 polymer ?
#
loop_
_entity_poly.entity_id
_entity_poly.type
_entity_poly.pdbx_seq_one_letter_code
_entity_poly.pdbx_strand_id
1 'polypeptide(L)' 'MSGKVQSPKQRKANEAFAKKEDAKRGKPASTRQSKSKAAVKRTTSQKLVIGLIGTLIFGGLLYEILKIFA' A
#
# COMPACT_ATOMS: atom_id res chain seq x y z
N MET A 1 35.03 18.97 -27.24
CA MET A 1 34.76 17.51 -27.12
C MET A 1 33.87 17.07 -28.27
N SER A 2 34.42 16.36 -29.26
CA SER A 2 33.64 15.79 -30.37
C SER A 2 33.03 14.46 -29.91
N GLY A 3 31.72 14.45 -29.66
CA GLY A 3 31.00 13.24 -29.25
C GLY A 3 30.91 12.25 -30.41
N LYS A 4 31.32 11.00 -30.19
CA LYS A 4 31.20 9.94 -31.21
C LYS A 4 29.74 9.79 -31.63
N VAL A 5 29.45 10.04 -32.91
CA VAL A 5 28.13 9.80 -33.49
C VAL A 5 27.85 8.30 -33.45
N GLN A 6 26.83 7.89 -32.72
CA GLN A 6 26.50 6.47 -32.54
C GLN A 6 25.88 5.89 -33.81
N SER A 7 26.37 4.72 -34.23
CA SER A 7 25.81 4.01 -35.40
C SER A 7 24.39 3.49 -35.13
N PRO A 8 23.57 3.25 -36.17
CA PRO A 8 22.24 2.66 -36.00
C PRO A 8 22.25 1.31 -35.28
N LYS A 9 23.30 0.50 -35.49
CA LYS A 9 23.48 -0.78 -34.78
C LYS A 9 23.74 -0.56 -33.28
N GLN A 10 24.52 0.46 -32.93
CA GLN A 10 24.82 0.79 -31.54
C GLN A 10 23.58 1.34 -30.81
N ARG A 11 22.72 2.11 -31.50
CA ARG A 11 21.43 2.56 -30.93
C ARG A 11 20.55 1.37 -30.53
N LYS A 12 20.38 0.40 -31.43
CA LYS A 12 19.63 -0.83 -31.15
C LYS A 12 20.22 -1.63 -29.98
N ALA A 13 21.55 -1.73 -29.91
CA ALA A 13 22.22 -2.41 -28.81
C ALA A 13 22.02 -1.69 -27.46
N ASN A 14 22.11 -0.36 -27.44
CA ASN A 14 21.88 0.45 -26.25
C ASN A 14 20.43 0.35 -25.77
N GLU A 15 19.46 0.36 -26.68
CA GLU A 15 18.04 0.16 -26.36
C GLU A 15 17.78 -1.22 -25.75
N ALA A 16 18.38 -2.27 -26.31
CA ALA A 16 18.26 -3.63 -25.79
C ALA A 16 18.90 -3.78 -24.40
N PHE A 17 20.04 -3.12 -24.17
CA PHE A 17 20.72 -3.09 -22.88
C PHE A 17 19.89 -2.34 -21.83
N ALA A 18 19.39 -1.15 -22.16
CA ALA A 18 18.55 -0.34 -21.28
C ALA A 18 17.30 -1.10 -20.81
N LYS A 19 16.60 -1.79 -21.73
CA LYS A 19 15.44 -2.63 -21.39
C LYS A 19 15.79 -3.77 -20.43
N LYS A 20 16.97 -4.39 -20.60
CA LYS A 20 17.46 -5.46 -19.71
C LYS A 20 17.85 -4.92 -18.33
N GLU A 21 18.42 -3.72 -18.25
CA GLU A 21 18.70 -3.08 -16.97
C GLU A 21 17.43 -2.65 -16.23
N ASP A 22 16.46 -2.07 -16.94
CA ASP A 22 15.18 -1.66 -16.35
C ASP A 22 14.39 -2.86 -15.81
N ALA A 23 14.44 -4.01 -16.49
CA ALA A 23 13.84 -5.24 -15.98
C ALA A 23 14.50 -5.75 -14.68
N LYS A 24 15.80 -5.49 -14.48
CA LYS A 24 16.56 -5.91 -13.28
C LYS A 24 16.38 -4.95 -12.10
N ARG A 25 16.10 -3.68 -12.34
CA ARG A 25 15.98 -2.63 -11.30
C ARG A 25 14.75 -2.76 -10.39
N GLY A 26 13.88 -3.74 -10.63
CA GLY A 26 12.65 -3.94 -9.86
C GLY A 26 11.68 -2.76 -10.05
N LYS A 27 10.59 -2.74 -9.27
CA LYS A 27 9.58 -1.68 -9.41
C LYS A 27 10.11 -0.35 -8.86
N PRO A 28 10.03 0.75 -9.62
CA PRO A 28 10.46 2.07 -9.16
C PRO A 28 9.68 2.48 -7.91
N ALA A 29 10.31 3.26 -7.03
CA ALA A 29 9.72 3.66 -5.74
C ALA A 29 8.34 4.32 -5.91
N SER A 30 8.13 5.06 -7.00
CA SER A 30 6.84 5.65 -7.39
C SER A 30 5.73 4.60 -7.55
N THR A 31 6.01 3.43 -8.12
CA THR A 31 5.04 2.33 -8.26
C THR A 31 4.84 1.53 -6.96
N ARG A 32 5.72 1.66 -5.97
CA ARG A 32 5.52 1.01 -4.65
C ARG A 32 4.44 1.71 -3.83
N GLN A 33 4.22 3.00 -4.05
CA GLN A 33 3.24 3.77 -3.29
C GLN A 33 1.79 3.49 -3.70
N SER A 34 1.52 2.98 -4.91
CA SER A 34 0.15 2.69 -5.35
C SER A 34 -0.49 1.47 -4.67
N LYS A 35 0.29 0.62 -3.99
CA LYS A 35 -0.23 -0.51 -3.19
C LYS A 35 -0.62 -0.15 -1.76
N SER A 36 -0.42 1.10 -1.33
CA SER A 36 -0.70 1.54 0.04
C SER A 36 -2.19 1.75 0.35
N LYS A 37 -3.07 1.74 -0.66
CA LYS A 37 -4.53 1.82 -0.49
C LYS A 37 -5.21 0.45 -0.33
N ALA A 38 -4.46 -0.59 0.03
CA ALA A 38 -5.09 -1.81 0.51
C ALA A 38 -5.87 -1.44 1.77
N ALA A 39 -7.20 -1.39 1.66
CA ALA A 39 -8.09 -1.13 2.79
C ALA A 39 -7.60 -1.93 3.99
N VAL A 40 -7.34 -1.26 5.10
CA VAL A 40 -6.85 -1.90 6.32
C VAL A 40 -7.91 -2.89 6.78
N LYS A 41 -7.78 -4.15 6.34
CA LYS A 41 -8.69 -5.23 6.70
C LYS A 41 -8.39 -5.57 8.15
N ARG A 42 -9.16 -4.99 9.07
CA ARG A 42 -9.08 -5.34 10.49
C ARG A 42 -9.40 -6.82 10.66
N THR A 43 -8.52 -7.52 11.36
CA THR A 43 -8.73 -8.95 11.67
C THR A 43 -9.90 -9.12 12.63
N THR A 44 -10.44 -10.34 12.72
CA THR A 44 -11.54 -10.66 13.64
C THR A 44 -11.19 -10.32 15.08
N SER A 45 -9.95 -10.61 15.49
CA SER A 45 -9.44 -10.29 16.83
C SER A 45 -9.40 -8.79 17.11
N GLN A 46 -9.00 -7.97 16.13
CA GLN A 46 -9.01 -6.50 16.28
C GLN A 46 -10.42 -5.95 16.45
N LYS A 47 -11.42 -6.52 15.76
CA LYS A 47 -12.82 -6.11 15.92
C LYS A 47 -13.35 -6.43 17.32
N LEU A 48 -13.03 -7.61 17.84
CA LEU A 48 -13.45 -8.02 19.19
C LEU A 48 -12.83 -7.12 20.28
N VAL A 49 -11.54 -6.81 20.16
CA VAL A 49 -10.85 -5.92 21.11
C VAL A 49 -11.45 -4.52 21.10
N ILE A 50 -11.69 -3.95 19.92
CA ILE A 50 -12.32 -2.62 19.79
C ILE A 50 -13.73 -2.63 20.39
N GLY A 51 -14.51 -3.68 20.12
CA GLY A 51 -15.85 -3.84 20.68
C GLY A 51 -15.83 -3.91 22.21
N LEU A 52 -14.93 -4.71 22.79
CA LEU A 52 -14.80 -4.85 24.24
C LEU A 52 -14.40 -3.54 24.92
N ILE A 53 -13.43 -2.82 24.36
CA ILE A 53 -13.00 -1.51 24.88
C ILE A 53 -14.14 -0.49 24.77
N GLY A 54 -14.86 -0.47 23.65
CA GLY A 54 -16.05 0.37 23.48
C GLY A 54 -17.10 0.09 24.54
N THR A 55 -17.40 -1.17 24.82
CA THR A 55 -18.33 -1.56 25.89
C THR A 55 -17.80 -1.25 27.28
N LEU A 56 -16.49 -1.30 27.55
CA LEU A 56 -15.95 -0.89 28.85
C LEU A 56 -16.12 0.62 29.10
N ILE A 57 -15.96 1.43 28.06
CA ILE A 57 -16.10 2.90 28.16
C ILE A 57 -17.58 3.31 28.19
N PHE A 58 -18.41 2.69 27.35
CA PHE A 58 -19.80 3.11 27.11
C PHE A 58 -20.87 2.13 27.63
N GLY A 59 -20.48 1.02 28.25
CA GLY A 59 -21.40 -0.05 28.64
C GLY A 59 -22.44 0.38 29.67
N GLY A 60 -22.07 1.28 30.59
CA GLY A 60 -23.00 1.87 31.54
C GLY A 60 -24.06 2.77 30.87
N LEU A 61 -23.69 3.47 29.79
CA LEU A 61 -24.61 4.27 29.02
C LEU A 61 -25.64 3.39 28.27
N LEU A 62 -25.17 2.27 27.71
CA LEU A 62 -26.06 1.29 27.08
C LEU A 62 -27.02 0.67 28.10
N TYR A 63 -26.55 0.35 29.30
CA TYR A 63 -27.39 -0.15 30.39
C TYR A 63 -28.48 0.85 30.80
N GLU A 64 -28.13 2.13 30.97
CA GLU A 64 -29.09 3.16 31.37
C GLU A 64 -30.16 3.40 30.29
N ILE A 65 -29.77 3.39 29.00
CA ILE A 65 -30.73 3.48 27.88
C ILE A 65 -31.66 2.26 27.87
N LEU A 66 -31.12 1.05 28.04
CA LEU A 66 -31.94 -0.16 28.07
C LEU A 66 -32.93 -0.13 29.24
N LYS A 67 -32.53 0.33 30.43
CA LYS A 67 -33.40 0.47 31.60
C LYS A 67 -34.55 1.48 31.40
N ILE A 68 -34.39 2.45 30.50
CA ILE A 68 -35.45 3.42 30.20
C ILE A 68 -36.54 2.80 29.32
N PHE A 69 -36.18 1.84 28.45
CA PHE A 69 -37.07 1.27 27.44
C PHE A 69 -37.51 -0.18 27.71
N ALA A 70 -36.89 -0.86 28.69
CA ALA A 70 -37.21 -2.21 29.15
C ALA A 70 -37.61 -2.18 30.63
#